data_AF-A0A355B5W7-F1
#
_entry.id   AF-A0A355B5W7-F1
#
_cell.length_a   1.000
_cell.length_b   1.000
_cell.length_c   1.000
_cell.angle_alpha   90.00
_cell.angle_beta   90.00
_cell.angle_gamma   90.00
#
_symmetry.space_group_name_H-M   'P 1'
#
loop_
_entity.id
_entity.type
_entity.pdbx_description
1 polymer ?
#
loop_
_entity_poly.entity_id
_entity_poly.type
_entity_poly.pdbx_seq_one_letter_code
_entity_poly.pdbx_strand_id
1 'polypeptide(L)'
;MAHNTTLGRALGITAEHVEVIGSDDYMESPLLTPREKAAVLWAEHVTKNTAKARDDIAEEVQKHFSDAEFVELTFVTSYFNMRNRYHDSLKLPLDDDSLVNEVGRLRPDPDKLKAYLQDVLDHWPEKFPEPNDSFQEK
;
A
#
# COMPACT_ATOMS: atom_id res chain seq x y z
N MET A 1 -0.55 -11.06 -1.21
CA MET A 1 -1.61 -10.12 -0.75
C MET A 1 -2.18 -9.36 -1.93
N ALA A 2 -3.38 -9.76 -2.39
CA ALA A 2 -4.01 -9.31 -3.63
C ALA A 2 -4.63 -7.88 -3.58
N HIS A 3 -4.58 -7.20 -2.44
CA HIS A 3 -5.27 -5.91 -2.23
C HIS A 3 -4.75 -4.75 -3.08
N ASN A 4 -3.45 -4.71 -3.38
CA ASN A 4 -2.86 -3.59 -4.13
C ASN A 4 -3.22 -3.64 -5.62
N THR A 5 -3.47 -4.83 -6.16
CA THR A 5 -3.92 -5.01 -7.54
C THR A 5 -5.27 -4.35 -7.76
N THR A 6 -6.17 -4.41 -6.76
CA THR A 6 -7.48 -3.75 -6.81
C THR A 6 -7.36 -2.23 -6.77
N LEU A 7 -6.47 -1.69 -5.93
CA LEU A 7 -6.17 -0.25 -5.89
C LEU A 7 -5.53 0.21 -7.22
N GLY A 8 -4.58 -0.56 -7.74
CA GLY A 8 -3.95 -0.30 -9.04
C GLY A 8 -4.96 -0.27 -10.18
N ARG A 9 -5.90 -1.23 -10.23
CA ARG A 9 -7.00 -1.23 -11.20
C ARG A 9 -7.87 0.02 -11.11
N ALA A 10 -8.18 0.49 -9.90
CA ALA A 10 -8.93 1.73 -9.70
C ALA A 10 -8.19 2.98 -10.21
N LEU A 11 -6.86 2.92 -10.31
CA LEU A 11 -5.98 3.97 -10.84
C LEU A 11 -5.61 3.76 -12.32
N GLY A 12 -6.20 2.77 -13.00
CA GLY A 12 -5.98 2.51 -14.43
C GLY A 12 -4.90 1.47 -14.76
N ILE A 13 -4.28 0.83 -13.77
CA ILE A 13 -3.34 -0.29 -14.00
C ILE A 13 -4.15 -1.51 -14.49
N THR A 14 -3.93 -1.91 -15.74
CA THR A 14 -4.63 -3.05 -16.35
C THR A 14 -4.07 -4.39 -15.86
N ALA A 15 -4.78 -5.48 -16.13
CA ALA A 15 -4.26 -6.82 -15.86
C ALA A 15 -2.96 -7.10 -16.63
N GLU A 16 -2.85 -6.59 -17.88
CA GLU A 16 -1.64 -6.76 -18.68
C GLU A 16 -0.44 -5.99 -18.08
N HIS A 17 -0.67 -4.81 -17.47
CA HIS A 17 0.40 -4.10 -16.76
C HIS A 17 0.93 -4.93 -15.58
N VAL A 18 0.03 -5.55 -14.80
CA VAL A 18 0.41 -6.38 -13.65
C VAL A 18 1.19 -7.62 -14.09
N GLU A 19 0.74 -8.26 -15.18
CA GLU A 19 1.43 -9.41 -15.75
C GLU A 19 2.84 -9.04 -16.23
N VAL A 20 2.98 -7.93 -16.94
CA VAL A 20 4.29 -7.43 -17.38
C VAL A 20 5.20 -7.10 -16.20
N ILE A 21 4.71 -6.38 -15.19
CA ILE A 21 5.52 -6.02 -14.01
C ILE A 21 6.01 -7.27 -13.25
N GLY A 22 5.23 -8.35 -13.28
CA GLY A 22 5.58 -9.63 -12.65
C GLY A 22 6.51 -10.51 -13.48
N SER A 23 6.85 -10.14 -14.72
CA SER A 23 7.75 -10.90 -15.58
C SER A 23 9.20 -10.43 -15.44
N ASP A 24 10.16 -11.27 -15.84
CA ASP A 24 11.58 -10.91 -15.89
C ASP A 24 11.91 -9.98 -17.09
N ASP A 25 10.96 -9.78 -18.00
CA ASP A 25 11.14 -9.06 -19.28
C ASP A 25 10.49 -7.66 -19.29
N TYR A 26 10.07 -7.13 -18.13
CA TYR A 26 9.35 -5.85 -18.05
C TYR A 26 10.13 -4.67 -18.69
N MET A 27 11.45 -4.74 -18.72
CA MET A 27 12.32 -3.73 -19.33
C MET A 27 12.14 -3.63 -20.85
N GLU A 28 11.74 -4.71 -21.51
CA GLU A 28 11.50 -4.74 -22.96
C GLU A 28 10.04 -4.42 -23.32
N SER A 29 9.15 -4.39 -22.32
CA SER A 29 7.72 -4.22 -22.57
C SER A 29 7.38 -2.82 -23.11
N PRO A 30 6.58 -2.71 -24.19
CA PRO A 30 6.07 -1.43 -24.66
C PRO A 30 4.93 -0.90 -23.79
N LEU A 31 4.38 -1.71 -22.86
CA LEU A 31 3.29 -1.31 -21.97
C LEU A 31 3.74 -0.39 -20.84
N LEU A 32 5.04 -0.38 -20.51
CA LEU A 32 5.59 0.48 -19.47
C LEU A 32 6.37 1.63 -20.09
N THR A 33 6.13 2.84 -19.61
CA THR A 33 6.95 4.00 -19.91
C THR A 33 8.36 3.83 -19.33
N PRO A 34 9.37 4.59 -19.81
CA PRO A 34 10.72 4.54 -19.24
C PRO A 34 10.75 4.82 -17.73
N ARG A 35 9.91 5.74 -17.25
CA ARG A 35 9.81 6.07 -15.83
C ARG A 35 9.19 4.94 -15.00
N GLU A 36 8.19 4.24 -15.52
CA GLU A 36 7.60 3.07 -14.86
C GLU A 36 8.59 1.89 -14.82
N LYS A 37 9.33 1.65 -15.90
CA LYS A 37 10.41 0.65 -15.90
C LYS A 37 11.47 0.95 -14.85
N ALA A 38 11.90 2.21 -14.73
CA ALA A 38 12.83 2.64 -13.70
C ALA A 38 12.26 2.42 -12.28
N ALA A 39 10.95 2.67 -12.07
CA ALA A 39 10.29 2.37 -10.80
C ALA A 39 10.31 0.88 -10.45
N VAL A 40 9.97 0.00 -11.41
CA VAL A 40 9.97 -1.46 -11.22
C VAL A 40 11.38 -1.97 -10.96
N LEU A 41 12.37 -1.48 -11.70
CA LEU A 41 13.78 -1.81 -11.50
C LEU A 41 14.27 -1.46 -10.10
N TRP A 42 14.00 -0.25 -9.64
CA TRP A 42 14.36 0.14 -8.28
C TRP A 42 13.64 -0.71 -7.24
N ALA A 43 12.34 -0.92 -7.42
CA ALA A 43 11.53 -1.72 -6.51
C ALA A 43 12.06 -3.15 -6.39
N GLU A 44 12.52 -3.75 -7.48
CA GLU A 44 13.16 -5.07 -7.51
C GLU A 44 14.43 -5.10 -6.66
N HIS A 45 15.35 -4.15 -6.86
CA HIS A 45 16.62 -4.08 -6.13
C HIS A 45 16.42 -3.82 -4.63
N VAL A 46 15.46 -2.97 -4.25
CA VAL A 46 15.10 -2.75 -2.84
C VAL A 46 14.50 -4.03 -2.24
N THR A 47 13.65 -4.74 -2.99
CA THR A 47 13.00 -5.98 -2.54
C THR A 47 13.98 -7.14 -2.36
N LYS A 48 14.91 -7.31 -3.31
CA LYS A 48 16.00 -8.29 -3.24
C LYS A 48 17.13 -7.85 -2.28
N ASN A 49 17.02 -6.67 -1.67
CA ASN A 49 18.01 -6.08 -0.77
C ASN A 49 19.42 -5.95 -1.40
N THR A 50 19.47 -5.61 -2.69
CA THR A 50 20.72 -5.42 -3.45
C THR A 50 21.01 -3.95 -3.74
N ALA A 51 20.04 -3.05 -3.54
CA ALA A 51 20.14 -1.62 -3.82
C ALA A 51 21.40 -0.96 -3.22
N LYS A 52 21.80 -1.33 -1.98
CA LYS A 52 22.98 -0.77 -1.30
C LYS A 52 24.30 -0.96 -2.08
N ALA A 53 24.39 -1.99 -2.92
CA ALA A 53 25.60 -2.31 -3.68
C ALA A 53 25.50 -1.89 -5.16
N ARG A 54 24.45 -1.16 -5.54
CA ARG A 54 24.07 -0.86 -6.92
C ARG A 54 23.83 0.62 -7.11
N ASP A 55 24.86 1.42 -6.80
CA ASP A 55 24.86 2.88 -7.02
C ASP A 55 24.59 3.20 -8.50
N ASP A 56 25.07 2.37 -9.42
CA ASP A 56 24.81 2.48 -10.86
C ASP A 56 23.31 2.42 -11.20
N ILE A 57 22.55 1.58 -10.50
CA ILE A 57 21.09 1.48 -10.67
C ILE A 57 20.39 2.66 -9.99
N ALA A 58 20.86 3.08 -8.81
CA ALA A 58 20.30 4.24 -8.12
C ALA A 58 20.43 5.50 -8.99
N GLU A 59 21.60 5.73 -9.58
CA GLU A 59 21.88 6.85 -10.48
C GLU A 59 21.03 6.79 -11.75
N GLU A 60 20.86 5.60 -12.36
CA GLU A 60 20.02 5.46 -13.55
C GLU A 60 18.54 5.79 -13.24
N VAL A 61 18.02 5.25 -12.15
CA VAL A 61 16.63 5.47 -11.73
C VAL A 61 16.40 6.96 -11.39
N GLN A 62 17.34 7.60 -10.68
CA GLN A 62 17.22 9.02 -10.30
C GLN A 62 17.12 9.96 -11.50
N LYS A 63 17.56 9.57 -12.70
CA LYS A 63 17.33 10.38 -13.92
C LYS A 63 15.85 10.57 -14.25
N HIS A 64 15.00 9.69 -13.75
CA HIS A 64 13.57 9.69 -14.02
C HIS A 64 12.72 10.31 -12.90
N PHE A 65 13.29 10.63 -11.73
CA PHE A 65 12.56 11.09 -10.55
C PHE A 65 13.27 12.29 -9.91
N SER A 66 12.51 13.19 -9.29
CA SER A 66 13.12 14.15 -8.35
C SER A 66 13.62 13.44 -7.08
N ASP A 67 14.49 14.09 -6.32
CA ASP A 67 15.00 13.54 -5.04
C ASP A 67 13.85 13.14 -4.09
N ALA A 68 12.82 13.97 -4.00
CA ALA A 68 11.64 13.70 -3.17
C ALA A 68 10.88 12.46 -3.66
N GLU A 69 10.62 12.37 -4.96
CA GLU A 69 9.94 11.21 -5.56
C GLU A 69 10.75 9.91 -5.41
N PHE A 70 12.08 9.98 -5.48
CA PHE A 70 12.95 8.82 -5.27
C PHE A 70 12.93 8.32 -3.82
N VAL A 71 12.89 9.25 -2.85
CA VAL A 71 12.68 8.91 -1.43
C VAL A 71 11.30 8.27 -1.23
N GLU A 72 10.25 8.84 -1.81
CA GLU A 72 8.89 8.30 -1.72
C GLU A 72 8.78 6.91 -2.35
N LEU A 73 9.36 6.72 -3.54
CA LEU A 73 9.42 5.42 -4.21
C LEU A 73 10.09 4.38 -3.31
N THR A 74 11.24 4.71 -2.74
CA THR A 74 11.99 3.83 -1.83
C THR A 74 11.18 3.50 -0.58
N PHE A 75 10.50 4.50 -0.01
CA PHE A 75 9.66 4.32 1.17
C PHE A 75 8.49 3.38 0.88
N VAL A 76 7.74 3.61 -0.20
CA VAL A 76 6.59 2.79 -0.58
C VAL A 76 7.02 1.33 -0.80
N THR A 77 8.10 1.09 -1.54
CA THR A 77 8.63 -0.26 -1.72
C THR A 77 9.02 -0.90 -0.39
N SER A 78 9.75 -0.17 0.45
CA SER A 78 10.21 -0.68 1.76
C SER A 78 9.05 -1.03 2.69
N TYR A 79 8.01 -0.19 2.72
CA TYR A 79 6.81 -0.41 3.50
C TYR A 79 6.09 -1.70 3.09
N PHE A 80 5.91 -1.95 1.79
CA PHE A 80 5.31 -3.19 1.32
C PHE A 80 6.17 -4.42 1.62
N ASN A 81 7.49 -4.31 1.51
CA ASN A 81 8.40 -5.39 1.87
C ASN A 81 8.34 -5.76 3.36
N MET A 82 8.28 -4.75 4.24
CA MET A 82 8.08 -4.94 5.67
C MET A 82 6.73 -5.61 5.94
N ARG A 83 5.65 -5.11 5.34
CA ARG A 83 4.29 -5.63 5.53
C ARG A 83 4.16 -7.08 5.09
N ASN A 84 4.74 -7.44 3.93
CA ASN A 84 4.76 -8.82 3.45
C ASN A 84 5.45 -9.74 4.47
N ARG A 85 6.65 -9.37 4.94
CA ARG A 85 7.39 -10.16 5.95
C ARG A 85 6.63 -10.29 7.27
N TYR A 86 6.00 -9.20 7.72
CA TYR A 86 5.19 -9.20 8.94
C TYR A 86 4.02 -10.19 8.84
N HIS A 87 3.25 -10.11 7.76
CA HIS A 87 2.12 -11.01 7.54
C HIS A 87 2.52 -12.47 7.33
N ASP A 88 3.59 -12.71 6.57
CA ASP A 88 4.12 -14.06 6.34
C ASP A 88 4.61 -14.68 7.67
N SER A 89 5.29 -13.89 8.51
CA SER A 89 5.77 -14.34 9.82
C SER A 89 4.62 -14.71 10.76
N LEU A 90 3.50 -13.99 10.68
CA LEU A 90 2.29 -14.28 11.46
C LEU A 90 1.38 -15.33 10.82
N LYS A 91 1.70 -15.81 9.60
CA LYS A 91 0.89 -16.75 8.82
C LYS A 91 -0.57 -16.30 8.71
N LEU A 92 -0.77 -15.00 8.52
CA LEU A 92 -2.13 -14.48 8.37
C LEU A 92 -2.77 -15.12 7.12
N PRO A 93 -4.02 -15.58 7.22
CA PRO A 93 -4.72 -16.09 6.05
C PRO A 93 -4.80 -14.99 4.99
N LEU A 94 -4.74 -15.40 3.72
CA LEU A 94 -5.10 -14.47 2.65
C LEU A 94 -6.58 -14.14 2.82
N ASP A 95 -6.91 -12.86 2.80
CA ASP A 95 -8.30 -12.43 2.75
C ASP A 95 -8.96 -13.09 1.55
N ASP A 96 -10.16 -13.63 1.75
CA ASP A 96 -11.00 -14.08 0.66
C ASP A 96 -11.30 -12.87 -0.24
N ASP A 97 -11.09 -13.02 -1.55
CA ASP A 97 -11.37 -11.99 -2.56
C ASP A 97 -12.83 -11.48 -2.48
N SER A 98 -13.72 -12.20 -1.80
CA SER A 98 -15.06 -11.76 -1.43
C SER A 98 -15.09 -10.46 -0.59
N LEU A 99 -14.13 -10.26 0.33
CA LEU A 99 -14.08 -9.07 1.19
C LEU A 99 -13.67 -7.80 0.44
N VAL A 100 -12.83 -7.93 -0.59
CA VAL A 100 -12.40 -6.80 -1.43
C VAL A 100 -13.57 -6.24 -2.25
N ASN A 101 -14.50 -7.10 -2.67
CA ASN A 101 -15.76 -6.70 -3.29
C ASN A 101 -16.75 -6.06 -2.30
N GLU A 102 -16.62 -6.34 -1.00
CA GLU A 102 -17.41 -5.70 0.06
C GLU A 102 -16.89 -4.31 0.45
N VAL A 103 -15.58 -4.05 0.36
CA VAL A 103 -15.03 -2.69 0.62
C VAL A 103 -15.59 -1.67 -0.37
N GLY A 104 -15.87 -2.07 -1.62
CA GLY A 104 -16.60 -1.25 -2.60
C GLY A 104 -18.07 -0.98 -2.25
N ARG A 105 -18.62 -1.68 -1.24
CA ARG A 105 -19.97 -1.49 -0.68
C ARG A 105 -19.98 -0.73 0.64
N LEU A 106 -18.85 -0.21 1.12
CA LEU A 106 -18.83 0.78 2.20
C LEU A 106 -19.30 2.15 1.66
N ARG A 107 -20.47 2.19 1.04
CA ARG A 107 -21.33 3.38 1.14
C ARG A 107 -22.11 3.19 2.43
N PRO A 108 -21.71 3.82 3.55
CA PRO A 108 -22.52 3.77 4.74
C PRO A 108 -23.91 4.28 4.36
N ASP A 109 -24.90 3.43 4.56
CA ASP A 109 -26.31 3.78 4.40
C ASP A 109 -26.58 5.02 5.29
N PRO A 110 -26.95 6.17 4.71
CA PRO A 110 -27.13 7.40 5.47
C PRO A 110 -28.12 7.25 6.62
N ASP A 111 -29.13 6.39 6.47
CA ASP A 111 -30.13 6.16 7.50
C ASP A 111 -29.56 5.33 8.66
N LYS A 112 -28.69 4.35 8.36
CA LYS A 112 -27.99 3.59 9.40
C LYS A 112 -26.97 4.44 10.14
N LEU A 113 -26.25 5.31 9.42
CA LEU A 113 -25.33 6.26 10.05
C LEU A 113 -26.09 7.21 10.97
N LYS A 114 -27.24 7.72 10.53
CA LYS A 114 -28.10 8.57 11.34
C LYS A 114 -28.63 7.84 12.58
N ALA A 115 -29.08 6.60 12.44
CA ALA A 115 -29.56 5.79 13.55
C ALA A 115 -28.45 5.52 14.58
N TYR A 116 -27.24 5.19 14.12
CA TYR A 116 -26.08 5.02 14.99
C TYR A 116 -25.71 6.30 15.74
N LEU A 117 -25.67 7.44 15.03
CA LEU A 117 -25.38 8.73 15.68
C LEU A 117 -26.47 9.12 16.68
N GLN A 118 -27.73 8.80 16.41
CA GLN A 118 -28.83 9.02 17.36
C GLN A 118 -28.67 8.14 18.59
N ASP A 119 -28.33 6.86 18.43
CA ASP A 119 -28.07 5.95 19.55
C ASP A 119 -26.90 6.44 20.41
N VAL A 120 -25.83 6.93 19.79
CA VAL A 120 -24.69 7.55 20.49
C VAL A 120 -25.12 8.81 21.25
N LEU A 121 -25.99 9.64 20.68
CA LEU A 121 -26.53 10.84 21.35
C LEU A 121 -27.45 10.47 22.52
N ASP A 122 -28.29 9.45 22.36
CA ASP A 122 -29.22 8.98 23.39
C ASP A 122 -28.48 8.36 24.58
N HIS A 123 -27.32 7.75 24.33
CA HIS A 123 -26.44 7.16 25.34
C HIS A 123 -25.20 8.01 25.64
N TRP A 124 -25.22 9.30 25.27
CA TRP A 124 -24.07 10.18 25.43
C TRP A 124 -23.74 10.35 26.92
N PRO A 125 -22.55 9.95 27.38
CA PRO A 125 -22.24 9.99 28.80
C PRO A 125 -22.08 11.43 29.27
N GLU A 126 -22.63 11.76 30.44
CA GLU A 126 -22.42 13.08 31.07
C GLU A 126 -20.95 13.30 31.47
N LYS A 127 -20.22 12.20 31.72
CA LYS A 127 -18.79 12.22 32.04
C LYS A 127 -18.05 11.26 31.13
N PHE A 128 -17.10 11.80 30.40
CA PHE A 128 -16.15 10.99 29.64
C PHE A 128 -15.13 10.36 30.60
N PRO A 129 -14.66 9.14 30.30
CA PRO A 129 -13.54 8.58 31.04
C PRO A 129 -12.33 9.51 30.90
N GLU A 130 -11.74 9.87 32.01
CA GLU A 130 -10.45 10.58 32.01
C GLU A 130 -9.39 9.67 31.36
N PRO A 131 -8.47 10.23 30.55
CA PRO A 131 -7.33 9.48 30.05
C PRO A 131 -6.64 8.76 31.21
N ASN A 132 -6.32 7.48 31.03
CA ASN A 132 -5.62 6.73 32.06
C ASN A 132 -4.27 7.41 32.34
N ASP A 133 -4.05 7.88 33.58
CA ASP A 133 -2.84 8.59 34.00
C ASP A 133 -1.55 7.74 33.91
N SER A 134 -1.66 6.48 33.48
CA SER A 134 -0.56 5.54 33.30
C SER A 134 0.50 5.93 32.25
N PHE A 135 0.34 7.07 31.57
CA PHE A 135 1.32 7.59 30.60
C PHE A 135 2.18 8.76 31.14
N GLN A 136 2.02 9.16 32.41
CA GLN A 136 2.78 10.29 32.99
C GLN A 136 4.09 9.89 33.71
N GLU A 137 4.46 8.62 33.79
CA GLU A 137 5.77 8.20 34.33
C GLU A 137 6.40 7.08 33.48
N LYS A 138 7.28 7.48 32.55
CA LYS A 138 8.61 6.89 32.30
C LYS A 138 9.38 7.66 31.24
#